data_AF-A0AA89QDI8-F1
#
_entry.id   AF-A0AA89QDI8-F1
#
_cell.length_a   1.000
_cell.length_b   1.000
_cell.length_c   1.000
_cell.angle_alpha   90.00
_cell.angle_beta   90.00
_cell.angle_gamma   90.00
#
_symmetry.space_group_name_H-M   'P 1'
#
loop_
_entity.id
_entity.type
_entity.pdbx_description
1 polymer ?
#
loop_
_entity_poly.entity_id
_entity_poly.type
_entity_poly.pdbx_seq_one_letter_code
_entity_poly.pdbx_strand_id
1 'polypeptide(L)'
;MDAARVEQLEKLGMVWSHFDIAWEEGLAAARGWAAEAGHLLAPLDATFQGYRVGIWLKNQRAAARKAAEIEQRRAEGLPVSSAAGALSEMRREQLEDIDPSWCPAWPVEWQRAFHLVRQHLEAGGALPTSPGDVVHQGEDLGRWVRSVRLGWDNLTTVQQWMCEQVLGITPAAEDEKPPARRTQADKWALNYQAARQFYEREGHLRVPRKHVERIAGEDQQERELRLGAWIGNQRSRAATLSPERVEQLSVIGMRWVS
;
A
#
# COMPACT_ATOMS: atom_id res chain seq x y z
N MET A 1 26.58 33.49 -23.55
CA MET A 1 25.63 34.38 -24.24
C MET A 1 25.65 35.72 -23.54
N ASP A 2 25.55 36.81 -24.30
CA ASP A 2 25.60 38.18 -23.80
C ASP A 2 24.26 38.57 -23.11
N ALA A 3 24.32 39.27 -21.97
CA ALA A 3 23.17 39.62 -21.14
C ALA A 3 22.18 40.56 -21.86
N ALA A 4 22.70 41.43 -22.73
CA ALA A 4 21.87 42.31 -23.56
C ALA A 4 21.02 41.53 -24.58
N ARG A 5 21.49 40.35 -25.02
CA ARG A 5 20.74 39.48 -25.92
C ARG A 5 19.57 38.80 -25.22
N VAL A 6 19.69 38.51 -23.92
CA VAL A 6 18.63 37.88 -23.12
C VAL A 6 17.47 38.85 -22.89
N GLU A 7 17.77 40.08 -22.46
CA GLU A 7 16.77 41.12 -22.18
C GLU A 7 15.99 41.54 -23.45
N GLN A 8 16.64 41.50 -24.61
CA GLN A 8 16.01 41.80 -25.90
C GLN A 8 15.05 40.68 -26.36
N LEU A 9 15.29 39.43 -25.95
CA LEU A 9 14.42 38.28 -26.25
C LEU A 9 13.24 38.20 -25.26
N GLU A 10 13.43 38.62 -24.01
CA GLU A 10 12.34 38.78 -23.02
C GLU A 10 11.30 39.82 -23.47
N LYS A 11 11.75 40.97 -24.00
CA LYS A 11 10.85 42.00 -24.57
C LYS A 11 10.06 41.55 -25.79
N LEU A 12 10.48 40.48 -26.47
CA LEU A 12 9.82 39.93 -27.66
C LEU A 12 8.82 38.81 -27.34
N GLY A 13 8.54 38.55 -26.06
CA GLY A 13 7.58 37.51 -25.64
C GLY A 13 8.08 36.09 -25.91
N MET A 14 9.40 35.89 -25.90
CA MET A 14 10.01 34.61 -26.24
C MET A 14 9.77 33.59 -25.12
N VAL A 15 9.06 32.51 -25.45
CA VAL A 15 8.72 31.45 -24.49
C VAL A 15 9.97 30.63 -24.15
N TRP A 16 10.32 30.64 -22.88
CA TRP A 16 11.47 29.99 -22.29
C TRP A 16 11.26 28.48 -22.24
N SER A 17 11.92 27.72 -23.12
CA SER A 17 12.02 26.24 -23.13
C SER A 17 10.71 25.42 -23.15
N HIS A 18 10.73 24.30 -23.89
CA HIS A 18 9.66 23.29 -23.87
C HIS A 18 9.25 22.84 -22.44
N PHE A 19 10.15 22.97 -21.46
CA PHE A 19 9.90 22.58 -20.07
C PHE A 19 8.98 23.54 -19.30
N ASP A 20 8.95 24.83 -19.64
CA ASP A 20 8.03 25.76 -18.97
C ASP A 20 6.63 25.66 -19.55
N ILE A 21 6.50 25.46 -20.87
CA ILE A 21 5.19 25.14 -21.48
C ILE A 21 4.59 23.87 -20.85
N ALA A 22 5.38 22.78 -20.79
CA ALA A 22 4.90 21.52 -20.21
C ALA A 22 4.55 21.64 -18.71
N TRP A 23 5.22 22.55 -17.99
CA TRP A 23 4.89 22.87 -16.61
C TRP A 23 3.56 23.62 -16.52
N GLU A 24 3.38 24.69 -17.29
CA GLU A 24 2.14 25.49 -17.29
C GLU A 24 0.92 24.65 -17.70
N GLU A 25 1.03 23.78 -18.71
CA GLU A 25 -0.03 22.86 -19.10
C GLU A 25 -0.41 21.90 -17.97
N GLY A 26 0.59 21.32 -17.30
CA GLY A 26 0.36 20.41 -16.18
C GLY A 26 -0.22 21.11 -14.95
N LEU A 27 0.25 22.34 -14.66
CA LEU A 27 -0.28 23.17 -13.58
C LEU A 27 -1.73 23.59 -13.86
N ALA A 28 -2.06 23.94 -15.10
CA ALA A 28 -3.44 24.23 -15.51
C ALA A 28 -4.34 22.99 -15.33
N ALA A 29 -3.88 21.80 -15.74
CA ALA A 29 -4.61 20.56 -15.52
C ALA A 29 -4.77 20.22 -14.03
N ALA A 30 -3.76 20.50 -13.21
CA ALA A 30 -3.80 20.32 -11.76
C ALA A 30 -4.81 21.27 -11.09
N ARG A 31 -4.85 22.55 -11.48
CA ARG A 31 -5.86 23.51 -11.01
C ARG A 31 -7.27 23.07 -11.40
N GLY A 32 -7.45 22.63 -12.64
CA GLY A 32 -8.72 22.09 -13.11
C GLY A 32 -9.19 20.87 -12.33
N TRP A 33 -8.28 19.91 -12.13
CA TRP A 33 -8.54 18.75 -11.27
C TRP A 33 -8.91 19.16 -9.84
N ALA A 34 -8.15 20.06 -9.22
CA ALA A 34 -8.43 20.53 -7.86
C ALA A 34 -9.78 21.26 -7.75
N ALA A 35 -10.20 21.98 -8.80
CA ALA A 35 -11.51 22.63 -8.82
C ALA A 35 -12.67 21.62 -8.83
N GLU A 36 -12.51 20.46 -9.48
CA GLU A 36 -13.54 19.40 -9.51
C GLU A 36 -13.47 18.45 -8.31
N ALA A 37 -12.26 18.04 -7.91
CA ALA A 37 -12.04 17.01 -6.89
C ALA A 37 -11.76 17.59 -5.48
N GLY A 38 -11.44 18.88 -5.38
CA GLY A 38 -11.12 19.56 -4.12
C GLY A 38 -9.71 19.33 -3.57
N HIS A 39 -8.82 18.65 -4.32
CA HIS A 39 -7.46 18.31 -3.89
C HIS A 39 -6.53 17.92 -5.06
N LEU A 40 -5.22 17.89 -4.84
CA LEU A 40 -4.20 17.38 -5.77
C LEU A 40 -3.79 15.92 -5.51
N LEU A 41 -4.60 15.21 -4.73
CA LEU A 41 -4.48 13.78 -4.50
C LEU A 41 -5.20 13.06 -5.63
N ALA A 42 -4.73 13.17 -6.87
CA ALA A 42 -5.31 12.48 -8.04
C ALA A 42 -4.84 11.02 -8.12
N PRO A 43 -5.70 10.04 -8.50
CA PRO A 43 -5.28 8.69 -8.86
C PRO A 43 -4.30 8.67 -10.04
N LEU A 44 -3.53 7.60 -10.23
CA LEU A 44 -2.49 7.56 -11.28
C LEU A 44 -3.04 7.64 -12.71
N ASP A 45 -4.22 7.09 -12.92
CA ASP A 45 -4.95 7.08 -14.19
C ASP A 45 -5.84 8.32 -14.39
N ALA A 46 -5.87 9.23 -13.41
CA ALA A 46 -6.63 10.46 -13.49
C ALA A 46 -6.21 11.31 -14.69
N THR A 47 -7.22 11.82 -15.40
CA THR A 47 -7.05 12.77 -16.50
C THR A 47 -7.94 13.99 -16.28
N PHE A 48 -7.48 15.15 -16.73
CA PHE A 48 -8.27 16.37 -16.79
C PHE A 48 -8.18 16.94 -18.21
N GLN A 49 -9.32 17.01 -18.91
CA GLN A 49 -9.38 17.44 -20.32
C GLN A 49 -8.37 16.73 -21.24
N GLY A 50 -8.20 15.41 -21.04
CA GLY A 50 -7.25 14.58 -21.79
C GLY A 50 -5.79 14.65 -21.30
N TYR A 51 -5.45 15.61 -20.44
CA TYR A 51 -4.12 15.69 -19.82
C TYR A 51 -3.99 14.67 -18.69
N ARG A 52 -2.88 13.91 -18.62
CA ARG A 52 -2.64 12.86 -17.63
C ARG A 52 -2.19 13.42 -16.27
N VAL A 53 -3.08 14.18 -15.62
CA VAL A 53 -2.80 14.90 -14.36
C VAL A 53 -2.33 13.99 -13.24
N GLY A 54 -2.83 12.75 -13.17
CA GLY A 54 -2.40 11.75 -12.18
C GLY A 54 -0.91 11.40 -12.28
N ILE A 55 -0.44 11.13 -13.50
CA ILE A 55 0.98 10.85 -13.78
C ILE A 55 1.83 12.09 -13.55
N TRP A 56 1.34 13.25 -13.99
CA TRP A 56 2.06 14.51 -13.82
C TRP A 56 2.28 14.82 -12.33
N LEU A 57 1.24 14.76 -11.50
CA LEU A 57 1.35 14.98 -10.05
C LEU A 57 2.25 13.93 -9.36
N LYS A 58 2.24 12.66 -9.81
CA LYS A 58 3.21 11.65 -9.35
C LYS A 58 4.65 12.09 -9.62
N ASN A 59 4.94 12.58 -10.82
CA ASN A 59 6.27 13.04 -11.20
C ASN A 59 6.68 14.29 -10.39
N GLN A 60 5.75 15.23 -10.16
CA GLN A 60 6.04 16.41 -9.34
C GLN A 60 6.32 16.03 -7.88
N ARG A 61 5.61 15.05 -7.32
CA ARG A 61 5.90 14.53 -5.97
C ARG A 61 7.29 13.88 -5.90
N ALA A 62 7.70 13.16 -6.94
CA ALA A 62 9.05 12.59 -7.01
C ALA A 62 10.12 13.69 -7.11
N ALA A 63 9.89 14.72 -7.91
CA ALA A 63 10.78 15.88 -8.03
C ALA A 63 10.90 16.68 -6.72
N ALA A 64 9.81 16.84 -5.98
CA ALA A 64 9.81 17.50 -4.67
C ALA A 64 10.57 16.69 -3.61
N ARG A 65 10.35 15.37 -3.54
CA ARG A 65 11.12 14.51 -2.63
C ARG A 65 12.61 14.53 -2.93
N LYS A 66 12.99 14.56 -4.22
CA LYS A 66 14.38 14.74 -4.63
C LYS A 66 14.95 16.09 -4.17
N ALA A 67 14.17 17.16 -4.25
CA ALA A 67 14.59 18.47 -3.75
C ALA A 67 14.85 18.44 -2.24
N ALA A 68 13.93 17.86 -1.46
CA ALA A 68 14.09 17.69 -0.02
C ALA A 68 15.30 16.83 0.36
N GLU A 69 15.56 15.73 -0.36
CA GLU A 69 16.76 14.90 -0.15
C GLU A 69 18.04 15.71 -0.41
N ILE A 70 18.08 16.51 -1.48
CA ILE A 70 19.23 17.35 -1.81
C ILE A 70 19.47 18.39 -0.71
N GLU A 71 18.41 19.03 -0.22
CA GLU A 71 18.48 20.00 0.87
C GLU A 71 19.03 19.35 2.14
N GLN A 72 18.50 18.19 2.52
CA GLN A 72 18.99 17.43 3.67
C GLN A 72 20.49 17.08 3.53
N ARG A 73 20.91 16.57 2.37
CA ARG A 73 22.33 16.25 2.12
C ARG A 73 23.23 17.48 2.25
N ARG A 74 22.79 18.63 1.74
CA ARG A 74 23.54 19.90 1.88
C ARG A 74 23.65 20.33 3.34
N ALA A 75 22.57 20.21 4.11
CA ALA A 75 22.56 20.52 5.54
C ALA A 75 23.52 19.61 6.34
N GLU A 76 23.67 18.35 5.92
CA GLU A 76 24.59 17.37 6.50
C GLU A 76 26.03 17.49 5.97
N GLY A 77 26.31 18.42 5.04
CA GLY A 77 27.63 18.58 4.42
C GLY A 77 28.03 17.45 3.47
N LEU A 78 27.06 16.63 3.03
CA LEU A 78 27.28 15.52 2.11
C LEU A 78 27.29 15.98 0.64
N PRO A 79 28.05 15.30 -0.23
CA PRO A 79 28.07 15.65 -1.65
C PRO A 79 26.71 15.36 -2.31
N VAL A 80 26.33 16.24 -3.24
CA VAL A 80 25.15 16.10 -4.11
C VAL A 80 25.62 15.80 -5.52
N SER A 81 25.24 14.64 -6.06
CA SER A 81 25.67 14.19 -7.39
C SER A 81 24.98 14.97 -8.53
N SER A 82 23.68 15.27 -8.41
CA SER A 82 22.95 16.07 -9.39
C SER A 82 21.64 16.65 -8.83
N ALA A 83 21.42 17.94 -9.10
CA ALA A 83 20.15 18.62 -8.83
C ALA A 83 19.16 18.58 -10.01
N ALA A 84 19.55 17.99 -11.15
CA ALA A 84 18.69 17.94 -12.34
C ALA A 84 17.38 17.17 -12.04
N GLY A 85 16.25 17.76 -12.39
CA GLY A 85 14.92 17.18 -12.13
C GLY A 85 14.42 17.30 -10.69
N ALA A 86 15.13 17.99 -9.81
CA ALA A 86 14.57 18.45 -8.55
C ALA A 86 13.53 19.56 -8.82
N LEU A 87 12.44 19.57 -8.06
CA LEU A 87 11.44 20.63 -8.18
C LEU A 87 12.04 21.94 -7.63
N SER A 88 11.83 23.06 -8.34
CA SER A 88 12.21 24.37 -7.83
C SER A 88 11.23 24.84 -6.76
N GLU A 89 11.68 25.75 -5.90
CA GLU A 89 10.84 26.30 -4.81
C GLU A 89 9.58 26.99 -5.36
N MET A 90 9.74 27.87 -6.37
CA MET A 90 8.62 28.51 -7.06
C MET A 90 7.55 27.50 -7.54
N ARG A 91 7.99 26.37 -8.12
CA ARG A 91 7.08 25.34 -8.64
C ARG A 91 6.43 24.53 -7.52
N ARG A 92 7.11 24.39 -6.38
CA ARG A 92 6.56 23.79 -5.17
C ARG A 92 5.49 24.69 -4.57
N GLU A 93 5.77 25.97 -4.40
CA GLU A 93 4.82 26.99 -3.91
C GLU A 93 3.55 27.01 -4.78
N GLN A 94 3.68 27.00 -6.10
CA GLN A 94 2.54 26.96 -7.03
C GLN A 94 1.59 25.77 -6.82
N LEU A 95 2.10 24.61 -6.38
CA LEU A 95 1.29 23.43 -6.06
C LEU A 95 0.72 23.50 -4.63
N GLU A 96 1.48 24.05 -3.69
CA GLU A 96 1.05 24.25 -2.30
C GLU A 96 -0.08 25.26 -2.18
N ASP A 97 -0.07 26.30 -3.03
CA ASP A 97 -1.17 27.27 -3.16
C ASP A 97 -2.50 26.62 -3.59
N ILE A 98 -2.42 25.48 -4.30
CA ILE A 98 -3.61 24.74 -4.74
C ILE A 98 -4.05 23.75 -3.65
N ASP A 99 -3.11 22.97 -3.13
CA ASP A 99 -3.36 21.98 -2.09
C ASP A 99 -2.09 21.76 -1.26
N PRO A 100 -2.00 22.27 -0.02
CA PRO A 100 -0.83 22.08 0.84
C PRO A 100 -0.54 20.60 1.14
N SER A 101 -1.53 19.72 0.98
CA SER A 101 -1.37 18.27 1.18
C SER A 101 -0.94 17.51 -0.09
N TRP A 102 -0.61 18.20 -1.18
CA TRP A 102 -0.35 17.57 -2.48
C TRP A 102 0.83 16.56 -2.47
N CYS A 103 1.83 16.77 -1.60
CA CYS A 103 3.01 15.91 -1.48
C CYS A 103 3.19 15.39 -0.04
N PRO A 104 2.35 14.43 0.41
CA PRO A 104 2.44 13.90 1.76
C PRO A 104 3.71 13.06 1.96
N ALA A 105 4.16 12.97 3.22
CA ALA A 105 5.27 12.12 3.65
C ALA A 105 4.91 10.62 3.69
N TRP A 106 3.63 10.29 3.55
CA TRP A 106 3.06 8.93 3.53
C TRP A 106 2.39 8.64 2.18
N PRO A 107 1.79 7.45 1.94
CA PRO A 107 1.14 7.13 0.69
C PRO A 107 0.05 8.14 0.29
N VAL A 108 -0.03 8.48 -1.00
CA VAL A 108 -0.98 9.49 -1.52
C VAL A 108 -2.41 8.98 -1.38
N GLU A 109 -2.63 7.68 -1.55
CA GLU A 109 -3.90 7.00 -1.37
C GLU A 109 -4.41 7.15 0.06
N TRP A 110 -3.51 7.06 1.05
CA TRP A 110 -3.87 7.28 2.46
C TRP A 110 -4.31 8.73 2.68
N GLN A 111 -3.56 9.71 2.17
CA GLN A 111 -3.91 11.12 2.29
C GLN A 111 -5.24 11.43 1.57
N ARG A 112 -5.49 10.79 0.41
CA ARG A 112 -6.73 10.92 -0.36
C ARG A 112 -7.92 10.44 0.46
N ALA A 113 -7.86 9.22 0.98
CA ALA A 113 -8.94 8.67 1.78
C ALA A 113 -9.17 9.47 3.07
N PHE A 114 -8.10 9.91 3.76
CA PHE A 114 -8.21 10.83 4.91
C PHE A 114 -8.96 12.12 4.54
N HIS A 115 -8.58 12.77 3.43
CA HIS A 115 -9.21 13.98 2.96
C HIS A 115 -10.70 13.77 2.63
N LEU A 116 -11.03 12.67 1.95
CA LEU A 116 -12.41 12.37 1.55
C LEU A 116 -13.30 12.00 2.75
N VAL A 117 -12.76 11.32 3.77
CA VAL A 117 -13.49 11.11 5.04
C VAL A 117 -13.70 12.44 5.74
N ARG A 118 -12.68 13.30 5.83
CA ARG A 118 -12.83 14.64 6.45
C ARG A 118 -13.93 15.45 5.75
N GLN A 119 -13.92 15.51 4.42
CA GLN A 119 -14.96 16.18 3.64
C GLN A 119 -16.35 15.59 3.88
N HIS A 120 -16.46 14.26 3.96
CA HIS A 120 -17.73 13.59 4.25
C HIS A 120 -18.29 14.00 5.63
N LEU A 121 -17.43 14.04 6.65
CA LEU A 121 -17.80 14.46 8.01
C LEU A 121 -18.18 15.95 8.05
N GLU A 122 -17.42 16.81 7.37
CA GLU A 122 -17.69 18.25 7.26
C GLU A 122 -19.03 18.54 6.57
N ALA A 123 -19.46 17.67 5.65
CA ALA A 123 -20.77 17.73 5.02
C ALA A 123 -21.91 17.20 5.92
N GLY A 124 -21.63 16.84 7.17
CA GLY A 124 -22.60 16.30 8.14
C GLY A 124 -22.80 14.79 8.07
N GLY A 125 -21.96 14.07 7.32
CA GLY A 125 -21.96 12.62 7.27
C GLY A 125 -21.48 11.99 8.58
N ALA A 126 -21.95 10.76 8.86
CA ALA A 126 -21.44 9.96 9.97
C ALA A 126 -20.14 9.24 9.55
N LEU A 127 -19.27 8.90 10.49
CA LEU A 127 -18.05 8.15 10.20
C LEU A 127 -18.41 6.78 9.59
N PRO A 128 -18.03 6.48 8.32
CA PRO A 128 -18.32 5.20 7.71
C PRO A 128 -17.43 4.12 8.34
N THR A 129 -18.02 3.05 8.84
CA THR A 129 -17.27 1.98 9.56
C THR A 129 -17.35 0.63 8.86
N SER A 130 -18.25 0.47 7.89
CA SER A 130 -18.42 -0.76 7.11
C SER A 130 -18.08 -0.54 5.63
N PRO A 131 -17.43 -1.53 4.97
CA PRO A 131 -17.14 -1.45 3.54
C PRO A 131 -18.42 -1.20 2.72
N GLY A 132 -18.36 -0.22 1.82
CA GLY A 132 -19.47 0.15 0.95
C GLY A 132 -20.45 1.16 1.54
N ASP A 133 -20.31 1.55 2.82
CA ASP A 133 -21.16 2.58 3.46
C ASP A 133 -21.13 3.89 2.67
N VAL A 134 -19.92 4.32 2.31
CA VAL A 134 -19.67 5.55 1.55
C VAL A 134 -18.57 5.28 0.54
N VAL A 135 -18.89 5.52 -0.74
CA VAL A 135 -17.91 5.54 -1.82
C VAL A 135 -17.87 6.95 -2.39
N HIS A 136 -16.70 7.58 -2.33
CA HIS A 136 -16.50 8.95 -2.82
C HIS A 136 -15.26 8.99 -3.70
N GLN A 137 -15.39 9.55 -4.92
CA GLN A 137 -14.32 9.58 -5.93
C GLN A 137 -13.67 8.21 -6.20
N GLY A 138 -14.46 7.13 -6.14
CA GLY A 138 -13.99 5.76 -6.33
C GLY A 138 -13.32 5.11 -5.11
N GLU A 139 -13.13 5.84 -4.02
CA GLU A 139 -12.57 5.34 -2.77
C GLU A 139 -13.69 4.84 -1.84
N ASP A 140 -13.57 3.61 -1.34
CA ASP A 140 -14.46 3.04 -0.34
C ASP A 140 -14.00 3.46 1.06
N LEU A 141 -14.65 4.50 1.59
CA LEU A 141 -14.23 5.16 2.82
C LEU A 141 -14.42 4.25 4.04
N GLY A 142 -15.49 3.47 4.09
CA GLY A 142 -15.72 2.54 5.21
C GLY A 142 -14.73 1.37 5.21
N ARG A 143 -14.33 0.87 4.03
CA ARG A 143 -13.21 -0.08 3.92
C ARG A 143 -11.91 0.54 4.43
N TRP A 144 -11.64 1.79 4.06
CA TRP A 144 -10.43 2.48 4.50
C TRP A 144 -10.43 2.71 6.02
N VAL A 145 -11.50 3.24 6.61
CA VAL A 145 -11.64 3.43 8.06
C VAL A 145 -11.41 2.11 8.79
N ARG A 146 -12.05 1.02 8.35
CA ARG A 146 -11.81 -0.31 8.93
C ARG A 146 -10.34 -0.73 8.86
N SER A 147 -9.66 -0.47 7.75
CA SER A 147 -8.24 -0.79 7.59
C SER A 147 -7.35 0.02 8.55
N VAL A 148 -7.67 1.30 8.77
CA VAL A 148 -6.99 2.18 9.72
C VAL A 148 -7.17 1.68 11.15
N ARG A 149 -8.41 1.34 11.54
CA ARG A 149 -8.72 0.83 12.89
C ARG A 149 -7.99 -0.49 13.20
N LEU A 150 -7.98 -1.42 12.25
CA LEU A 150 -7.33 -2.72 12.41
C LEU A 150 -5.80 -2.66 12.31
N GLY A 151 -5.27 -1.70 11.56
CA GLY A 151 -3.84 -1.50 11.33
C GLY A 151 -3.23 -0.38 12.17
N TRP A 152 -3.88 0.01 13.27
CA TRP A 152 -3.53 1.22 14.05
C TRP A 152 -2.06 1.30 14.45
N ASP A 153 -1.49 0.18 14.89
CA ASP A 153 -0.10 0.09 15.36
C ASP A 153 0.94 0.24 14.22
N ASN A 154 0.50 0.19 12.96
CA ASN A 154 1.36 0.43 11.79
C ASN A 154 1.36 1.89 11.34
N LEU A 155 0.53 2.75 11.95
CA LEU A 155 0.46 4.17 11.63
C LEU A 155 1.56 4.94 12.38
N THR A 156 2.05 6.03 11.79
CA THR A 156 2.93 6.95 12.52
C THR A 156 2.14 7.68 13.63
N THR A 157 2.83 8.22 14.63
CA THR A 157 2.20 9.01 15.71
C THR A 157 1.35 10.16 15.15
N VAL A 158 1.81 10.81 14.07
CA VAL A 158 1.07 11.90 13.42
C VAL A 158 -0.19 11.37 12.74
N GLN A 159 -0.12 10.22 12.06
CA GLN A 159 -1.30 9.60 11.44
C GLN A 159 -2.33 9.15 12.48
N GLN A 160 -1.90 8.57 13.61
CA GLN A 160 -2.78 8.21 14.72
C GLN A 160 -3.48 9.45 15.28
N TRP A 161 -2.72 10.51 15.57
CA TRP A 161 -3.26 11.77 16.04
C TRP A 161 -4.26 12.38 15.05
N MET A 162 -3.95 12.40 13.76
CA MET A 162 -4.87 12.91 12.74
C MET A 162 -6.16 12.10 12.69
N CYS A 163 -6.07 10.77 12.67
CA CYS A 163 -7.23 9.88 12.64
C CYS A 163 -8.12 10.08 13.87
N GLU A 164 -7.54 10.15 15.06
CA GLU A 164 -8.28 10.31 16.30
C GLU A 164 -8.87 11.72 16.44
N GLN A 165 -8.05 12.74 16.29
CA GLN A 165 -8.42 14.12 16.62
C GLN A 165 -9.17 14.83 15.50
N VAL A 166 -8.92 14.49 14.23
CA VAL A 166 -9.59 15.13 13.09
C VAL A 166 -10.79 14.33 12.62
N LEU A 167 -10.71 12.99 12.63
CA LEU A 167 -11.77 12.13 12.06
C LEU A 167 -12.58 11.35 13.12
N GLY A 168 -12.17 11.35 14.39
CA GLY A 168 -12.83 10.56 15.43
C GLY A 168 -12.66 9.04 15.26
N ILE A 169 -11.61 8.59 14.55
CA ILE A 169 -11.31 7.17 14.37
C ILE A 169 -10.47 6.68 15.56
N THR A 170 -10.95 5.63 16.23
CA THR A 170 -10.23 4.95 17.32
C THR A 170 -9.72 3.57 16.88
N PRO A 171 -8.65 3.03 17.49
CA PRO A 171 -8.19 1.66 17.23
C PRO A 171 -9.33 0.65 17.43
N ALA A 172 -9.26 -0.46 16.69
CA ALA A 172 -10.18 -1.58 16.88
C ALA A 172 -9.96 -2.23 18.26
N ALA A 173 -11.05 -2.53 18.96
CA ALA A 173 -11.03 -3.32 20.18
C ALA A 173 -10.61 -4.77 19.89
N GLU A 174 -10.17 -5.49 20.92
CA GLU A 174 -9.66 -6.87 20.77
C GLU A 174 -10.70 -7.84 20.20
N ASP A 175 -11.98 -7.64 20.50
CA ASP A 175 -13.10 -8.43 19.97
C ASP A 175 -13.47 -8.08 18.52
N GLU A 176 -13.10 -6.90 18.04
CA GLU A 176 -13.27 -6.48 16.64
C GLU A 176 -12.13 -6.96 15.73
N LYS A 177 -10.96 -7.27 16.31
CA LYS A 177 -9.80 -7.76 15.55
C LYS A 177 -10.10 -9.16 14.99
N PRO A 178 -9.83 -9.40 13.69
CA PRO A 178 -9.93 -10.75 13.15
C PRO A 178 -9.04 -11.71 13.94
N PRO A 179 -9.44 -12.98 14.11
CA PRO A 179 -8.61 -13.96 14.78
C PRO A 179 -7.24 -14.04 14.10
N ALA A 180 -6.18 -14.14 14.92
CA ALA A 180 -4.82 -14.18 14.44
C ALA A 180 -4.68 -15.22 13.32
N ARG A 181 -4.09 -14.80 12.19
CA ARG A 181 -3.85 -15.72 11.07
C ARG A 181 -2.86 -16.78 11.54
N ARG A 182 -3.25 -18.06 11.40
CA ARG A 182 -2.35 -19.19 11.67
C ARG A 182 -1.06 -19.06 10.86
N THR A 183 0.07 -19.21 11.57
CA THR A 183 1.39 -19.14 10.96
C THR A 183 1.63 -20.31 10.01
N GLN A 184 2.67 -20.22 9.18
CA GLN A 184 3.08 -21.38 8.36
C GLN A 184 3.55 -22.56 9.22
N ALA A 185 4.08 -22.28 10.42
CA ALA A 185 4.45 -23.31 11.38
C ALA A 185 3.21 -24.01 11.93
N ASP A 186 2.17 -23.27 12.32
CA ASP A 186 0.91 -23.86 12.82
C ASP A 186 0.22 -24.71 11.74
N LYS A 187 0.18 -24.20 10.50
CA LYS A 187 -0.36 -24.93 9.36
C LYS A 187 0.42 -26.22 9.10
N TRP A 188 1.75 -26.17 9.20
CA TRP A 188 2.61 -27.34 9.07
C TRP A 188 2.32 -28.35 10.19
N ALA A 189 2.31 -27.90 11.45
CA ALA A 189 2.07 -28.74 12.62
C ALA A 189 0.73 -29.49 12.52
N LEU A 190 -0.35 -28.81 12.12
CA LEU A 190 -1.66 -29.43 11.93
C LEU A 190 -1.67 -30.49 10.83
N ASN A 191 -1.07 -30.20 9.67
CA ASN A 191 -1.03 -31.18 8.58
C ASN A 191 -0.10 -32.35 8.92
N TYR A 192 0.99 -32.10 9.66
CA TYR A 192 1.87 -33.14 10.16
C TYR A 192 1.18 -34.03 11.21
N GLN A 193 0.41 -33.45 12.12
CA GLN A 193 -0.45 -34.20 13.05
C GLN A 193 -1.44 -35.09 12.30
N ALA A 194 -2.10 -34.58 11.27
CA ALA A 194 -2.99 -35.39 10.43
C ALA A 194 -2.24 -36.50 9.67
N ALA A 195 -1.03 -36.24 9.17
CA ALA A 195 -0.19 -37.26 8.56
C ALA A 195 0.21 -38.34 9.57
N ARG A 196 0.57 -37.96 10.80
CA ARG A 196 0.86 -38.88 11.90
C ARG A 196 -0.34 -39.75 12.25
N GLN A 197 -1.51 -39.13 12.43
CA GLN A 197 -2.75 -39.86 12.73
C GLN A 197 -3.08 -40.88 11.63
N PHE A 198 -2.96 -40.48 10.36
CA PHE A 198 -3.15 -41.39 9.23
C PHE A 198 -2.11 -42.51 9.24
N TYR A 199 -0.84 -42.20 9.50
CA TYR A 199 0.23 -43.19 9.58
C TYR A 199 0.04 -44.18 10.74
N GLU A 200 -0.35 -43.70 11.92
CA GLU A 200 -0.62 -44.54 13.09
C GLU A 200 -1.81 -45.50 12.82
N ARG A 201 -2.80 -45.06 12.02
CA ARG A 201 -3.94 -45.89 11.61
C ARG A 201 -3.61 -46.88 10.49
N GLU A 202 -2.89 -46.45 9.45
CA GLU A 202 -2.74 -47.19 8.19
C GLU A 202 -1.34 -47.81 7.99
N GLY A 203 -0.37 -47.43 8.83
CA GLY A 203 1.04 -47.86 8.74
C GLY A 203 1.82 -47.27 7.56
N HIS A 204 1.24 -46.32 6.80
CA HIS A 204 1.90 -45.71 5.65
C HIS A 204 1.34 -44.33 5.27
N LEU A 205 2.10 -43.54 4.50
CA LEU A 205 1.63 -42.26 3.93
C LEU A 205 1.19 -42.33 2.46
N ARG A 206 0.64 -43.48 2.01
CA ARG A 206 -0.01 -43.59 0.68
C ARG A 206 -1.44 -43.04 0.74
N VAL A 207 -1.56 -41.74 0.98
CA VAL A 207 -2.86 -41.07 1.16
C VAL A 207 -3.53 -40.83 -0.19
N PRO A 208 -4.79 -41.28 -0.41
CA PRO A 208 -5.53 -40.98 -1.64
C PRO A 208 -5.69 -39.47 -1.86
N ARG A 209 -5.56 -38.98 -3.09
CA ARG A 209 -5.54 -37.52 -3.39
C ARG A 209 -6.75 -36.74 -2.83
N LYS A 210 -7.94 -37.35 -2.80
CA LYS A 210 -9.18 -36.73 -2.30
C LYS A 210 -9.41 -36.94 -0.81
N HIS A 211 -8.52 -37.66 -0.12
CA HIS A 211 -8.67 -37.98 1.29
C HIS A 211 -8.68 -36.73 2.15
N VAL A 212 -9.63 -36.67 3.06
CA VAL A 212 -9.76 -35.66 4.10
C VAL A 212 -9.55 -36.36 5.44
N GLU A 213 -8.60 -35.86 6.21
CA GLU A 213 -8.33 -36.34 7.56
C GLU A 213 -8.98 -35.40 8.57
N ARG A 214 -9.70 -35.96 9.54
CA ARG A 214 -10.33 -35.21 10.62
C ARG A 214 -9.44 -35.26 11.85
N ILE A 215 -9.00 -34.10 12.35
CA ILE A 215 -8.19 -34.00 13.56
C ILE A 215 -8.84 -33.04 14.56
N ALA A 216 -8.72 -33.33 15.85
CA ALA A 216 -8.98 -32.35 16.90
C ALA A 216 -7.75 -31.45 17.05
N GLY A 217 -7.94 -30.13 16.90
CA GLY A 217 -6.91 -29.15 17.24
C GLY A 217 -6.68 -29.07 18.75
N GLU A 218 -5.61 -28.39 19.17
CA GLU A 218 -5.33 -28.11 20.59
C GLU A 218 -6.46 -27.32 21.27
N ASP A 219 -7.22 -26.56 20.49
CA ASP A 219 -8.43 -25.84 20.88
C ASP A 219 -9.70 -26.73 20.93
N GLN A 220 -9.53 -28.05 20.85
CA GLN A 220 -10.60 -29.06 20.81
C GLN A 220 -11.58 -28.90 19.63
N GLN A 221 -11.26 -28.05 18.65
CA GLN A 221 -12.07 -27.91 17.45
C GLN A 221 -11.72 -29.02 16.46
N GLU A 222 -12.74 -29.73 15.97
CA GLU A 222 -12.57 -30.66 14.86
C GLU A 222 -12.29 -29.92 13.56
N ARG A 223 -11.31 -30.41 12.80
CA ARG A 223 -10.88 -29.82 11.55
C ARG A 223 -10.72 -30.88 10.48
N GLU A 224 -11.22 -30.55 9.30
CA GLU A 224 -11.06 -31.35 8.08
C GLU A 224 -9.87 -30.84 7.26
N LEU A 225 -8.84 -31.66 7.12
CA LEU A 225 -7.64 -31.34 6.35
C LEU A 225 -7.59 -32.20 5.10
N ARG A 226 -7.39 -31.59 3.93
CA ARG A 226 -7.19 -32.28 2.65
C ARG A 226 -5.81 -32.94 2.59
N LEU A 227 -5.59 -33.92 3.46
CA LEU A 227 -4.30 -34.57 3.69
C LEU A 227 -3.75 -35.20 2.40
N GLY A 228 -4.61 -35.79 1.56
CA GLY A 228 -4.19 -36.37 0.28
C GLY A 228 -3.54 -35.37 -0.66
N ALA A 229 -4.13 -34.17 -0.78
CA ALA A 229 -3.58 -33.09 -1.59
C ALA A 229 -2.30 -32.54 -0.96
N TRP A 230 -2.27 -32.39 0.37
CA TRP A 230 -1.10 -31.87 1.08
C TRP A 230 0.12 -32.79 0.98
N ILE A 231 -0.04 -34.11 1.21
CA ILE A 231 1.02 -35.11 1.04
C ILE A 231 1.54 -35.12 -0.39
N GLY A 232 0.64 -35.06 -1.38
CA GLY A 232 1.03 -34.96 -2.79
C GLY A 232 1.87 -33.71 -3.09
N ASN A 233 1.48 -32.57 -2.54
CA ASN A 233 2.24 -31.32 -2.68
C ASN A 233 3.63 -31.43 -2.01
N GLN A 234 3.73 -32.01 -0.81
CA GLN A 234 5.02 -32.20 -0.15
C GLN A 234 5.96 -33.05 -1.02
N ARG A 235 5.48 -34.15 -1.61
CA ARG A 235 6.28 -34.97 -2.54
C ARG A 235 6.79 -34.17 -3.72
N SER A 236 5.92 -33.40 -4.38
CA SER A 236 6.32 -32.60 -5.54
C SER A 236 7.33 -31.50 -5.22
N ARG A 237 7.42 -31.09 -3.95
CA ARG A 237 8.28 -30.00 -3.47
C ARG A 237 9.46 -30.47 -2.63
N ALA A 238 9.77 -31.77 -2.65
CA ALA A 238 10.83 -32.38 -1.86
C ALA A 238 12.16 -31.61 -1.93
N ALA A 239 12.59 -31.22 -3.14
CA ALA A 239 13.82 -30.47 -3.37
C ALA A 239 13.86 -29.05 -2.75
N THR A 240 12.71 -28.51 -2.33
CA THR A 240 12.57 -27.16 -1.77
C THR A 240 12.11 -27.16 -0.31
N LEU A 241 11.92 -28.34 0.29
CA LEU A 241 11.57 -28.47 1.70
C LEU A 241 12.81 -28.32 2.58
N SER A 242 12.63 -27.80 3.80
CA SER A 242 13.74 -27.77 4.76
C SER A 242 14.13 -29.20 5.14
N PRO A 243 15.41 -29.44 5.47
CA PRO A 243 15.86 -30.76 5.91
C PRO A 243 15.05 -31.30 7.09
N GLU A 244 14.66 -30.47 8.07
CA GLU A 244 13.88 -30.96 9.21
C GLU A 244 12.48 -31.42 8.79
N ARG A 245 11.85 -30.74 7.83
CA ARG A 245 10.52 -31.11 7.32
C ARG A 245 10.56 -32.39 6.50
N VAL A 246 11.62 -32.59 5.73
CA VAL A 246 11.86 -33.86 5.03
C VAL A 246 12.01 -34.98 6.05
N GLU A 247 12.84 -34.78 7.08
CA GLU A 247 13.07 -35.77 8.13
C GLU A 247 11.79 -36.13 8.89
N GLN A 248 11.03 -35.13 9.34
CA GLN A 248 9.75 -35.34 10.04
C GLN A 248 8.82 -36.27 9.26
N LEU A 249 8.65 -36.04 7.97
CA LEU A 249 7.79 -36.87 7.12
C LEU A 249 8.42 -38.24 6.83
N SER A 250 9.73 -38.32 6.63
CA SER A 250 10.45 -39.59 6.42
C SER A 250 10.30 -40.54 7.59
N VAL A 251 10.44 -40.03 8.83
CA VAL A 251 10.28 -40.80 10.08
C VAL A 251 8.92 -41.48 10.16
N ILE A 252 7.87 -40.85 9.64
CA ILE A 252 6.50 -41.40 9.62
C ILE A 252 6.15 -42.09 8.31
N GLY A 253 7.16 -42.62 7.60
CA GLY A 253 6.96 -43.50 6.45
C GLY A 253 6.67 -42.78 5.12
N MET A 254 7.01 -41.49 5.00
CA MET A 254 6.96 -40.80 3.71
C MET A 254 8.02 -41.38 2.78
N ARG A 255 7.58 -41.84 1.61
CA ARG A 255 8.47 -42.19 0.51
C ARG A 255 8.55 -41.03 -0.47
N TRP A 256 9.75 -40.51 -0.64
CA TRP A 256 10.07 -39.49 -1.62
C TRP A 256 10.28 -40.15 -2.97
N VAL A 257 9.66 -39.61 -4.00
CA VAL A 257 9.87 -40.08 -5.37
C VAL A 257 11.11 -39.36 -5.88
N SER A 258 12.12 -40.12 -6.33
CA SER A 258 13.28 -39.61 -7.06
C SER A 258 12.89 -39.17 -8.46
#